data_AF-A0A832J2U7-F1
#
_entry.id   AF-A0A832J2U7-F1
#
_cell.length_a   1.000
_cell.length_b   1.000
_cell.length_c   1.000
_cell.angle_alpha   90.00
_cell.angle_beta   90.00
_cell.angle_gamma   90.00
#
_symmetry.space_group_name_H-M   'P 1'
#
loop_
_entity.id
_entity.type
_entity.pdbx_description
1 polymer ?
#
loop_
_entity_poly.entity_id
_entity_poly.type
_entity_poly.pdbx_seq_one_letter_code
_entity_poly.pdbx_strand_id
1 'polypeptide(L)'
;TGPVVNGRLKGDLVLVGGGDPTLDTDDLAEMAAALKAAGVREVKGKFRVNSVALPFVKRIDASQPDYLGYNPAVCGLNLNFNRVFFEWKRTASGYDISMDARTKKYRPTVQIATMRIKERDLPIYTYRDGGRTDDWTVARRALGKKGGRWLPVRKPHLYAADVFRTMARAQGIVLPRVTEAAGLAKGQVLVEHKSEDLQTVLRDLLKYSNNMTAEAIGMTATAARGSVVGSLKSSAKKMTTWEASKLGARKSKFVDHSGLGEGSHVTAHDMVAALSRLGPNGSLAHLMKPIALRDANGRIIKNHPIKVHAKTGTLNFVSALAGYVTAPDGTQLAFAMFMADEKRRARVAKNDREAPQGANAWNKSAKRLQQALIERWAVLYGA
;
A
#
# COMPACT_ATOMS: atom_id res chain seq x y z
N THR A 1 -12.45 -23.94 15.39
CA THR A 1 -11.68 -25.20 15.55
C THR A 1 -12.48 -26.33 16.22
N GLY A 2 -13.74 -26.09 16.61
CA GLY A 2 -14.69 -27.14 17.00
C GLY A 2 -16.06 -26.84 16.38
N PRO A 3 -17.08 -27.66 16.63
CA PRO A 3 -18.40 -27.48 16.05
C PRO A 3 -19.14 -26.27 16.65
N VAL A 4 -20.13 -25.76 15.91
CA VAL A 4 -21.12 -24.80 16.42
C VAL A 4 -22.34 -25.58 16.89
N VAL A 5 -22.63 -25.55 18.20
CA VAL A 5 -23.76 -26.27 18.81
C VAL A 5 -24.64 -25.26 19.54
N ASN A 6 -25.92 -25.18 19.19
CA ASN A 6 -26.88 -24.23 19.75
C ASN A 6 -26.34 -22.78 19.76
N GLY A 7 -25.71 -22.41 18.64
CA GLY A 7 -25.08 -21.10 18.42
C GLY A 7 -23.79 -20.83 19.19
N ARG A 8 -23.25 -21.82 19.91
CA ARG A 8 -21.97 -21.69 20.62
C ARG A 8 -20.87 -22.45 19.89
N LEU A 9 -19.82 -21.74 19.48
CA LEU A 9 -18.62 -22.37 18.94
C LEU A 9 -17.83 -23.04 20.08
N LYS A 10 -17.78 -24.39 20.06
CA LYS A 10 -17.08 -25.23 21.05
C LYS A 10 -15.58 -25.35 20.71
N GLY A 11 -14.92 -24.21 20.55
CA GLY A 11 -13.50 -24.13 20.21
C GLY A 11 -13.06 -22.70 19.93
N ASP A 12 -11.88 -22.56 19.36
CA ASP A 12 -11.30 -21.27 18.99
C ASP A 12 -11.89 -20.77 17.66
N LEU A 13 -12.15 -19.46 17.58
CA LEU A 13 -12.41 -18.75 16.34
C LEU A 13 -11.09 -18.16 15.84
N VAL A 14 -10.73 -18.40 14.58
CA VAL A 14 -9.48 -17.90 13.99
C VAL A 14 -9.80 -17.00 12.81
N LEU A 15 -9.38 -15.73 12.87
CA LEU A 15 -9.36 -14.84 11.71
C LEU A 15 -8.06 -15.08 10.94
N VAL A 16 -8.19 -15.62 9.73
CA VAL A 16 -7.05 -16.03 8.88
C VAL A 16 -6.90 -15.04 7.74
N GLY A 17 -5.69 -14.50 7.57
CA GLY A 17 -5.36 -13.62 6.46
C GLY A 17 -4.64 -14.37 5.34
N GLY A 18 -5.17 -14.23 4.12
CA GLY A 18 -4.62 -14.81 2.89
C GLY A 18 -3.69 -13.89 2.08
N GLY A 19 -3.41 -12.68 2.54
CA GLY A 19 -2.58 -11.69 1.85
C GLY A 19 -3.35 -10.67 1.02
N ASP A 20 -4.68 -10.63 1.13
CA ASP A 20 -5.53 -9.61 0.49
C ASP A 20 -5.07 -8.19 0.87
N PRO A 21 -4.68 -7.35 -0.10
CA PRO A 21 -4.27 -5.98 0.14
C PRO A 21 -5.42 -4.95 0.10
N THR A 22 -6.64 -5.39 -0.20
CA THR A 22 -7.82 -4.55 -0.45
C THR A 22 -8.86 -4.60 0.66
N LEU A 23 -8.80 -5.59 1.54
CA LEU A 23 -9.69 -5.73 2.70
C LEU A 23 -9.86 -4.42 3.49
N ASP A 24 -11.11 -4.04 3.70
CA ASP A 24 -11.51 -2.85 4.43
C ASP A 24 -12.46 -3.14 5.62
N THR A 25 -12.88 -2.09 6.33
CA THR A 25 -13.77 -2.26 7.49
C THR A 25 -15.18 -2.68 7.11
N ASP A 26 -15.65 -2.33 5.91
CA ASP A 26 -16.97 -2.72 5.40
C ASP A 26 -16.98 -4.23 5.18
N ASP A 27 -15.92 -4.79 4.59
CA ASP A 27 -15.72 -6.23 4.43
C ASP A 27 -15.75 -6.96 5.78
N LEU A 28 -15.05 -6.45 6.79
CA LEU A 28 -15.06 -7.04 8.14
C LEU A 28 -16.44 -6.98 8.78
N ALA A 29 -17.25 -5.95 8.49
CA ALA A 29 -18.62 -5.87 8.96
C ALA A 29 -19.53 -6.89 8.28
N GLU A 30 -19.35 -7.11 6.98
CA GLU A 30 -20.05 -8.15 6.22
C GLU A 30 -19.66 -9.55 6.71
N MET A 31 -18.37 -9.81 6.93
CA MET A 31 -17.89 -11.06 7.51
C MET A 31 -18.49 -11.30 8.91
N ALA A 32 -18.62 -10.27 9.73
CA ALA A 32 -19.25 -10.38 11.05
C ALA A 32 -20.74 -10.71 10.95
N ALA A 33 -21.45 -10.10 10.00
CA ALA A 33 -22.86 -10.40 9.73
C ALA A 33 -23.04 -11.83 9.19
N ALA A 34 -22.16 -12.26 8.27
CA ALA A 34 -22.14 -13.63 7.76
C ALA A 34 -21.83 -14.65 8.87
N LEU A 35 -20.94 -14.33 9.81
CA LEU A 35 -20.63 -15.19 10.95
C LEU A 35 -21.86 -15.38 11.86
N LYS A 36 -22.67 -14.32 12.03
CA LYS A 36 -23.96 -14.39 12.70
C LYS A 36 -24.94 -15.25 11.90
N ALA A 37 -25.04 -15.06 10.59
CA ALA A 37 -25.92 -15.86 9.73
C ALA A 37 -25.56 -17.35 9.76
N ALA A 38 -24.26 -17.69 9.85
CA ALA A 38 -23.73 -19.04 10.04
C ALA A 38 -24.02 -19.66 11.43
N GLY A 39 -24.87 -19.02 12.24
CA GLY A 39 -25.35 -19.54 13.51
C GLY A 39 -24.47 -19.20 14.72
N VAL A 40 -23.29 -18.58 14.55
CA VAL A 40 -22.43 -18.24 15.68
C VAL A 40 -23.06 -17.09 16.50
N ARG A 41 -23.13 -17.28 17.81
CA ARG A 41 -23.61 -16.31 18.80
C ARG A 41 -22.57 -16.06 19.89
N GLU A 42 -21.82 -17.10 20.23
CA GLU A 42 -20.80 -17.06 21.28
C GLU A 42 -19.60 -17.94 20.88
N VAL A 43 -18.40 -17.53 21.28
CA VAL A 43 -17.16 -18.33 21.15
C VAL A 43 -16.70 -18.76 22.54
N LYS A 44 -16.65 -20.08 22.79
CA LYS A 44 -16.20 -20.62 24.09
C LYS A 44 -14.68 -20.74 24.22
N GLY A 45 -13.97 -20.80 23.10
CA GLY A 45 -12.52 -20.80 23.08
C GLY A 45 -11.93 -19.39 22.94
N LYS A 46 -10.70 -19.33 22.42
CA LYS A 46 -9.98 -18.09 22.14
C LYS A 46 -10.41 -17.49 20.79
N PHE A 47 -10.30 -16.18 20.68
CA PHE A 47 -10.29 -15.49 19.40
C PHE A 47 -8.83 -15.30 18.98
N ARG A 48 -8.45 -15.89 17.85
CA ARG A 48 -7.09 -15.88 17.33
C ARG A 48 -6.98 -15.17 16.00
N VAL A 49 -5.81 -14.62 15.71
CA VAL A 49 -5.45 -14.12 14.39
C VAL A 49 -4.28 -14.91 13.82
N ASN A 50 -4.35 -15.25 12.54
CA ASN A 50 -3.31 -15.96 11.81
C ASN A 50 -2.99 -15.19 10.51
N SER A 51 -1.75 -14.76 10.35
CA SER A 51 -1.33 -13.94 9.20
C SER A 51 -0.07 -14.48 8.53
N VAL A 52 0.12 -15.80 8.59
CA VAL A 52 1.37 -16.48 8.15
C VAL A 52 1.44 -16.68 6.64
N ALA A 53 0.38 -16.35 5.88
CA ALA A 53 0.37 -16.44 4.43
C ALA A 53 1.46 -15.60 3.75
N LEU A 54 1.88 -14.51 4.41
CA LEU A 54 3.00 -13.67 3.99
C LEU A 54 3.92 -13.41 5.19
N PRO A 55 5.25 -13.25 4.99
CA PRO A 55 6.15 -12.90 6.07
C PRO A 55 5.78 -11.53 6.64
N PHE A 56 6.01 -11.36 7.94
CA PHE A 56 5.81 -10.08 8.59
C PHE A 56 6.92 -9.09 8.22
N VAL A 57 6.54 -7.95 7.66
CA VAL A 57 7.43 -6.85 7.31
C VAL A 57 7.09 -5.67 8.20
N LYS A 58 8.00 -5.29 9.11
CA LYS A 58 7.76 -4.20 10.09
C LYS A 58 7.53 -2.83 9.43
N ARG A 59 8.19 -2.61 8.30
CA ARG A 59 8.15 -1.41 7.46
C ARG A 59 8.80 -1.74 6.12
N ILE A 60 8.39 -1.08 5.05
CA ILE A 60 8.93 -1.28 3.70
C ILE A 60 10.35 -0.70 3.62
N ASP A 61 10.53 0.55 4.07
CA ASP A 61 11.83 1.23 4.10
C ASP A 61 12.08 1.88 5.48
N ALA A 62 13.19 1.51 6.13
CA ALA A 62 13.58 2.03 7.44
C ALA A 62 14.10 3.48 7.42
N SER A 63 14.53 3.97 6.25
CA SER A 63 15.03 5.33 6.07
C SER A 63 13.90 6.37 6.13
N GLN A 64 12.66 5.95 5.87
CA GLN A 64 11.50 6.83 5.91
C GLN A 64 11.10 7.17 7.37
N PRO A 65 10.60 8.38 7.63
CA PRO A 65 9.89 8.69 8.86
C PRO A 65 8.78 7.68 9.20
N ASP A 66 8.65 7.37 10.49
CA ASP A 66 7.72 6.34 10.95
C ASP A 66 6.26 6.68 10.63
N TYR A 67 5.89 7.96 10.59
CA TYR A 67 4.51 8.43 10.47
C TYR A 67 3.96 8.47 9.04
N LEU A 68 4.77 8.10 8.04
CA LEU A 68 4.36 8.14 6.64
C LEU A 68 3.46 6.95 6.30
N GLY A 69 2.19 7.23 5.99
CA GLY A 69 1.19 6.20 5.71
C GLY A 69 1.49 5.31 4.51
N TYR A 70 2.41 5.71 3.61
CA TYR A 70 2.87 4.88 2.48
C TYR A 70 3.98 3.89 2.84
N ASN A 71 4.41 3.86 4.11
CA ASN A 71 5.40 2.93 4.63
C ASN A 71 4.85 2.12 5.82
N PRO A 72 3.71 1.41 5.69
CA PRO A 72 3.15 0.61 6.77
C PRO A 72 3.92 -0.68 7.01
N ALA A 73 3.56 -1.43 8.06
CA ALA A 73 3.90 -2.85 8.11
C ALA A 73 3.04 -3.64 7.10
N VAL A 74 3.49 -4.84 6.70
CA VAL A 74 2.81 -5.73 5.75
C VAL A 74 2.83 -7.15 6.31
N CYS A 75 1.72 -7.88 6.22
CA CYS A 75 1.67 -9.31 6.55
C CYS A 75 0.54 -10.01 5.78
N GLY A 76 0.17 -11.23 6.18
CA GLY A 76 -0.95 -11.96 5.55
C GLY A 76 -2.34 -11.37 5.80
N LEU A 77 -2.51 -10.39 6.71
CA LEU A 77 -3.81 -9.77 6.99
C LEU A 77 -3.67 -8.25 6.97
N ASN A 78 -4.20 -7.60 5.93
CA ASN A 78 -4.01 -6.17 5.70
C ASN A 78 -5.34 -5.42 5.67
N LEU A 79 -5.61 -4.57 6.65
CA LEU A 79 -6.88 -3.83 6.75
C LEU A 79 -6.67 -2.35 6.40
N ASN A 80 -7.53 -1.76 5.55
CA ASN A 80 -7.52 -0.33 5.23
C ASN A 80 -6.14 0.17 4.76
N PHE A 81 -5.47 -0.63 3.92
CA PHE A 81 -4.09 -0.41 3.49
C PHE A 81 -3.05 -0.36 4.63
N ASN A 82 -3.34 -1.01 5.76
CA ASN A 82 -2.57 -0.97 7.00
C ASN A 82 -2.38 0.45 7.54
N ARG A 83 -3.45 1.24 7.50
CA ARG A 83 -3.47 2.59 8.04
C ARG A 83 -4.65 2.77 9.00
N VAL A 84 -4.41 3.58 10.02
CA VAL A 84 -5.40 4.03 11.00
C VAL A 84 -5.59 5.53 10.85
N PHE A 85 -6.81 6.02 11.01
CA PHE A 85 -7.09 7.45 10.92
C PHE A 85 -6.97 8.09 12.29
N PHE A 86 -6.03 9.03 12.42
CA PHE A 86 -5.92 9.94 13.55
C PHE A 86 -6.75 11.19 13.25
N GLU A 87 -7.70 11.55 14.11
CA GLU A 87 -8.49 12.79 14.01
C GLU A 87 -8.29 13.65 15.25
N TRP A 88 -8.31 14.97 15.08
CA TRP A 88 -8.28 15.91 16.19
C TRP A 88 -9.24 17.08 15.96
N LYS A 89 -9.76 17.62 17.07
CA LYS A 89 -10.57 18.84 17.10
C LYS A 89 -10.24 19.64 18.35
N ARG A 90 -9.94 20.93 18.18
CA ARG A 90 -9.66 21.85 19.29
C ARG A 90 -10.94 22.07 20.10
N THR A 91 -10.81 22.01 21.42
CA THR A 91 -11.88 22.25 22.40
C THR A 91 -11.45 23.31 23.40
N ALA A 92 -12.35 23.73 24.30
CA ALA A 92 -12.02 24.68 25.37
C ALA A 92 -10.92 24.15 26.30
N SER A 93 -10.87 22.83 26.54
CA SER A 93 -9.91 22.17 27.42
C SER A 93 -8.66 21.63 26.70
N GLY A 94 -8.53 21.86 25.38
CA GLY A 94 -7.38 21.40 24.60
C GLY A 94 -7.79 20.80 23.26
N TYR A 95 -7.71 19.48 23.15
CA TYR A 95 -8.01 18.74 21.93
C TYR A 95 -8.74 17.43 22.26
N ASP A 96 -9.84 17.19 21.55
CA ASP A 96 -10.39 15.85 21.40
C ASP A 96 -9.61 15.14 20.31
N ILE A 97 -9.19 13.89 20.58
CA ILE A 97 -8.45 13.05 19.64
C ILE A 97 -9.07 11.66 19.54
N SER A 98 -9.03 11.07 18.35
CA SER A 98 -9.45 9.68 18.12
C SER A 98 -8.51 8.95 17.16
N MET A 99 -8.52 7.62 17.30
CA MET A 99 -7.92 6.68 16.36
C MET A 99 -9.00 5.70 15.92
N ASP A 100 -9.28 5.60 14.63
CA ASP A 100 -10.33 4.71 14.11
C ASP A 100 -9.98 4.10 12.75
N ALA A 101 -10.68 3.01 12.43
CA ALA A 101 -10.56 2.29 11.18
C ALA A 101 -11.72 2.66 10.23
N ARG A 102 -11.83 3.95 9.91
CA ARG A 102 -12.96 4.46 9.14
C ARG A 102 -12.99 4.03 7.68
N THR A 103 -14.20 3.80 7.20
CA THR A 103 -14.61 3.79 5.79
C THR A 103 -15.64 4.91 5.58
N LYS A 104 -16.38 4.86 4.46
CA LYS A 104 -17.55 5.75 4.28
C LYS A 104 -18.69 5.40 5.23
N LYS A 105 -18.85 4.12 5.59
CA LYS A 105 -19.99 3.59 6.35
C LYS A 105 -19.70 3.43 7.83
N TYR A 106 -18.52 2.95 8.20
CA TYR A 106 -18.17 2.64 9.59
C TYR A 106 -17.00 3.49 10.09
N ARG A 107 -16.95 3.72 11.41
CA ARG A 107 -15.86 4.41 12.10
C ARG A 107 -15.54 3.76 13.46
N PRO A 108 -15.17 2.46 13.50
CA PRO A 108 -14.90 1.80 14.76
C PRO A 108 -13.60 2.34 15.37
N THR A 109 -13.69 2.74 16.65
CA THR A 109 -12.52 3.07 17.46
C THR A 109 -11.57 1.89 17.51
N VAL A 110 -10.26 2.16 17.44
CA VAL A 110 -9.24 1.13 17.51
C VAL A 110 -8.49 1.19 18.84
N GLN A 111 -8.14 0.02 19.38
CA GLN A 111 -7.41 -0.14 20.64
C GLN A 111 -5.94 -0.49 20.40
N ILE A 112 -5.60 -0.98 19.21
CA ILE A 112 -4.22 -1.36 18.85
C ILE A 112 -3.34 -0.16 18.49
N ALA A 113 -3.90 1.03 18.27
CA ALA A 113 -3.14 2.26 18.04
C ALA A 113 -3.61 3.38 18.96
N THR A 114 -2.68 4.02 19.66
CA THR A 114 -2.97 5.13 20.57
C THR A 114 -2.24 6.40 20.15
N MET A 115 -2.81 7.55 20.49
CA MET A 115 -2.21 8.86 20.25
C MET A 115 -2.13 9.66 21.54
N ARG A 116 -1.00 10.35 21.76
CA ARG A 116 -0.84 11.32 22.85
C ARG A 116 -0.30 12.64 22.31
N ILE A 117 -0.88 13.74 22.76
CA ILE A 117 -0.38 15.08 22.45
C ILE A 117 0.82 15.38 23.37
N LYS A 118 1.87 15.97 22.82
CA LYS A 118 3.09 16.37 23.55
C LYS A 118 3.43 17.83 23.26
N GLU A 119 3.85 18.54 24.31
CA GLU A 119 4.42 19.88 24.21
C GLU A 119 5.87 19.77 23.72
N ARG A 120 6.08 19.93 22.41
CA ARG A 120 7.39 19.99 21.75
C ARG A 120 7.25 20.67 20.39
N ASP A 121 8.37 21.09 19.81
CA ASP A 121 8.42 21.61 18.44
C ASP A 121 8.60 20.48 17.41
N LEU A 122 9.67 19.68 17.57
CA LEU A 122 10.01 18.57 16.70
C LEU A 122 10.43 17.33 17.51
N PRO A 123 10.36 16.12 16.93
CA PRO A 123 9.70 15.80 15.66
C PRO A 123 8.17 15.92 15.79
N ILE A 124 7.47 16.18 14.67
CA ILE A 124 6.00 16.33 14.70
C ILE A 124 5.35 15.06 15.24
N TYR A 125 5.67 13.90 14.66
CA TYR A 125 5.20 12.60 15.14
C TYR A 125 6.34 11.74 15.66
N THR A 126 6.08 10.97 16.71
CA THR A 126 6.96 9.85 17.09
C THR A 126 6.17 8.57 17.20
N TYR A 127 6.87 7.46 17.02
CA TYR A 127 6.36 6.11 17.24
C TYR A 127 7.20 5.43 18.31
N ARG A 128 6.54 4.63 19.15
CA ARG A 128 7.17 3.62 20.00
C ARG A 128 6.37 2.32 19.89
N ASP A 129 7.06 1.20 20.00
CA ASP A 129 6.40 -0.07 20.20
C ASP A 129 5.93 -0.19 21.65
N GLY A 130 4.61 -0.16 21.88
CA GLY A 130 4.00 -0.35 23.20
C GLY A 130 3.79 -1.83 23.56
N GLY A 131 4.42 -2.75 22.83
CA GLY A 131 4.22 -4.19 22.95
C GLY A 131 2.90 -4.61 22.30
N ARG A 132 1.76 -4.33 22.95
CA ARG A 132 0.43 -4.67 22.40
C ARG A 132 -0.18 -3.58 21.53
N THR A 133 0.34 -2.36 21.60
CA THR A 133 -0.16 -1.20 20.88
C THR A 133 0.94 -0.51 20.10
N ASP A 134 0.53 0.22 19.07
CA ASP A 134 1.32 1.23 18.41
C ASP A 134 1.14 2.55 19.16
N ASP A 135 2.21 3.00 19.84
CA ASP A 135 2.20 4.22 20.64
C ASP A 135 2.66 5.40 19.79
N TRP A 136 1.71 6.26 19.39
CA TRP A 136 2.01 7.49 18.67
C TRP A 136 2.00 8.70 19.61
N THR A 137 2.82 9.68 19.27
CA THR A 137 2.65 11.03 19.83
C THR A 137 2.67 12.08 18.73
N VAL A 138 1.96 13.19 18.94
CA VAL A 138 1.94 14.35 18.06
C VAL A 138 2.34 15.62 18.83
N ALA A 139 3.16 16.46 18.20
CA ALA A 139 3.52 17.78 18.70
C ALA A 139 2.28 18.69 18.70
N ARG A 140 1.93 19.29 19.84
CA ARG A 140 0.74 20.14 19.97
C ARG A 140 0.71 21.27 18.96
N ARG A 141 1.87 21.89 18.68
CA ARG A 141 2.02 23.01 17.75
C ARG A 141 1.69 22.65 16.29
N ALA A 142 1.75 21.36 15.94
CA ALA A 142 1.36 20.89 14.62
C ALA A 142 -0.17 20.70 14.47
N LEU A 143 -0.93 20.76 15.58
CA LEU A 143 -2.37 20.65 15.56
C LEU A 143 -3.01 22.03 15.35
N GLY A 144 -3.74 22.18 14.24
CA GLY A 144 -4.64 23.31 14.00
C GLY A 144 -6.01 23.11 14.65
N LYS A 145 -7.00 23.97 14.33
CA LYS A 145 -8.37 23.92 14.92
C LYS A 145 -9.06 22.55 14.79
N LYS A 146 -8.88 21.86 13.67
CA LYS A 146 -9.36 20.49 13.42
C LYS A 146 -8.54 19.88 12.28
N GLY A 147 -8.50 18.56 12.19
CA GLY A 147 -7.88 17.87 11.07
C GLY A 147 -7.81 16.37 11.28
N GLY A 148 -7.22 15.68 10.32
CA GLY A 148 -6.98 14.25 10.43
C GLY A 148 -5.87 13.78 9.52
N ARG A 149 -5.30 12.62 9.84
CA ARG A 149 -4.16 12.04 9.16
C ARG A 149 -4.21 10.52 9.22
N TRP A 150 -3.93 9.87 8.09
CA TRP A 150 -3.66 8.44 8.06
C TRP A 150 -2.25 8.16 8.57
N LEU A 151 -2.14 7.37 9.64
CA LEU A 151 -0.87 6.87 10.17
C LEU A 151 -0.71 5.39 9.83
N PRO A 152 0.51 4.93 9.54
CA PRO A 152 0.77 3.52 9.29
C PRO A 152 0.56 2.69 10.55
N VAL A 153 0.04 1.49 10.39
CA VAL A 153 -0.05 0.49 11.45
C VAL A 153 1.20 -0.39 11.42
N ARG A 154 1.76 -0.70 12.60
CA ARG A 154 2.92 -1.60 12.79
C ARG A 154 2.52 -3.00 13.25
N LYS A 155 1.26 -3.20 13.62
CA LYS A 155 0.65 -4.49 14.00
C LYS A 155 -0.62 -4.80 13.18
N PRO A 156 -0.53 -4.91 11.84
CA PRO A 156 -1.69 -4.94 10.94
C PRO A 156 -2.67 -6.07 11.19
N HIS A 157 -2.18 -7.28 11.51
CA HIS A 157 -3.01 -8.43 11.85
C HIS A 157 -3.78 -8.23 13.16
N LEU A 158 -3.14 -7.68 14.20
CA LEU A 158 -3.83 -7.35 15.44
C LEU A 158 -4.84 -6.21 15.24
N TYR A 159 -4.51 -5.22 14.42
CA TYR A 159 -5.42 -4.13 14.04
C TYR A 159 -6.67 -4.66 13.33
N ALA A 160 -6.51 -5.53 12.33
CA ALA A 160 -7.64 -6.15 11.65
C ALA A 160 -8.52 -6.97 12.60
N ALA A 161 -7.91 -7.77 13.49
CA ALA A 161 -8.65 -8.55 14.48
C ALA A 161 -9.36 -7.68 15.53
N ASP A 162 -8.76 -6.55 15.91
CA ASP A 162 -9.37 -5.58 16.82
C ASP A 162 -10.63 -4.94 16.22
N VAL A 163 -10.55 -4.53 14.96
CA VAL A 163 -11.70 -4.00 14.22
C VAL A 163 -12.77 -5.07 14.00
N PHE A 164 -12.38 -6.29 13.62
CA PHE A 164 -13.32 -7.40 13.47
C PHE A 164 -14.04 -7.72 14.78
N ARG A 165 -13.35 -7.66 15.93
CA ARG A 165 -13.99 -7.82 17.24
C ARG A 165 -15.08 -6.77 17.49
N THR A 166 -14.84 -5.52 17.09
CA THR A 166 -15.85 -4.46 17.17
C THR A 166 -17.03 -4.73 16.25
N MET A 167 -16.77 -5.16 15.00
CA MET A 167 -17.84 -5.50 14.05
C MET A 167 -18.67 -6.72 14.50
N ALA A 168 -18.03 -7.77 15.00
CA ALA A 168 -18.69 -8.93 15.57
C ALA A 168 -19.57 -8.56 16.77
N ARG A 169 -19.09 -7.65 17.64
CA ARG A 169 -19.88 -7.15 18.76
C ARG A 169 -21.13 -6.40 18.30
N ALA A 170 -21.06 -5.63 17.22
CA ALA A 170 -22.22 -4.97 16.63
C ALA A 170 -23.29 -5.96 16.13
N GLN A 171 -22.89 -7.20 15.81
CA GLN A 171 -23.79 -8.31 15.46
C GLN A 171 -24.23 -9.14 16.69
N GLY A 172 -23.89 -8.70 17.90
CA GLY A 172 -24.17 -9.40 19.15
C GLY A 172 -23.33 -10.66 19.37
N ILE A 173 -22.15 -10.75 18.76
CA ILE A 173 -21.16 -11.82 18.99
C ILE A 173 -20.04 -11.25 19.85
N VAL A 174 -19.96 -11.70 21.11
CA VAL A 174 -18.89 -11.27 22.01
C VAL A 174 -17.67 -12.17 21.79
N LEU A 175 -16.60 -11.59 21.25
CA LEU A 175 -15.31 -12.26 21.12
C LEU A 175 -14.38 -11.85 22.27
N PRO A 176 -13.60 -12.79 22.83
CA PRO A 176 -12.55 -12.45 23.78
C PRO A 176 -11.45 -11.63 23.10
N ARG A 177 -10.49 -11.14 23.89
CA ARG A 177 -9.34 -10.41 23.37
C ARG A 177 -8.53 -11.30 22.42
N VAL A 178 -8.10 -10.72 21.30
CA VAL A 178 -7.31 -11.43 20.29
C VAL A 178 -5.97 -11.92 20.84
N THR A 179 -5.58 -13.13 20.44
CA THR A 179 -4.24 -13.70 20.58
C THR A 179 -3.70 -14.17 19.22
N GLU A 180 -2.39 -14.24 19.04
CA GLU A 180 -1.81 -14.76 17.79
C GLU A 180 -1.88 -16.29 17.72
N ALA A 181 -2.04 -16.82 16.50
CA ALA A 181 -1.90 -18.23 16.19
C ALA A 181 -0.63 -18.46 15.36
N ALA A 182 0.23 -19.36 15.82
CA ALA A 182 1.39 -19.81 15.07
C ALA A 182 1.03 -20.94 14.08
N GLY A 183 1.83 -21.07 13.01
CA GLY A 183 1.64 -22.10 11.98
C GLY A 183 0.39 -21.88 11.12
N LEU A 184 0.10 -22.80 10.21
CA LEU A 184 -1.11 -22.74 9.40
C LEU A 184 -2.34 -23.03 10.26
N ALA A 185 -3.37 -22.19 10.13
CA ALA A 185 -4.65 -22.43 10.79
C ALA A 185 -5.32 -23.71 10.24
N LYS A 186 -5.90 -24.51 11.14
CA LYS A 186 -6.69 -25.71 10.80
C LYS A 186 -8.10 -25.58 11.37
N GLY A 187 -9.11 -26.02 10.63
CA GLY A 187 -10.50 -26.04 11.09
C GLY A 187 -11.50 -25.90 9.94
N GLN A 188 -12.78 -25.91 10.29
CA GLN A 188 -13.86 -25.63 9.35
C GLN A 188 -13.93 -24.12 9.04
N VAL A 189 -14.03 -23.78 7.76
CA VAL A 189 -14.31 -22.40 7.31
C VAL A 189 -15.78 -22.10 7.60
N LEU A 190 -16.02 -21.03 8.37
CA LEU A 190 -17.37 -20.57 8.70
C LEU A 190 -17.83 -19.43 7.78
N VAL A 191 -16.89 -18.57 7.38
CA VAL A 191 -17.09 -17.40 6.51
C VAL A 191 -15.81 -17.23 5.71
N GLU A 192 -15.95 -16.90 4.43
CA GLU A 192 -14.86 -16.57 3.53
C GLU A 192 -15.13 -15.22 2.88
N HIS A 193 -14.12 -14.35 2.88
CA HIS A 193 -14.09 -13.13 2.06
C HIS A 193 -13.03 -13.34 0.98
N LYS A 194 -13.38 -13.00 -0.26
CA LYS A 194 -12.46 -13.01 -1.39
C LYS A 194 -12.31 -11.59 -1.87
N SER A 195 -11.06 -11.19 -2.10
CA SER A 195 -10.75 -9.92 -2.72
C SER A 195 -11.36 -9.84 -4.13
N GLU A 196 -11.36 -8.64 -4.69
CA GLU A 196 -11.51 -8.45 -6.13
C GLU A 196 -10.49 -9.29 -6.92
N ASP A 197 -10.83 -9.56 -8.19
CA ASP A 197 -9.95 -10.27 -9.10
C ASP A 197 -8.61 -9.55 -9.28
N LEU A 198 -7.52 -10.33 -9.43
CA LEU A 198 -6.16 -9.82 -9.51
C LEU A 198 -5.99 -8.70 -10.56
N GLN A 199 -6.68 -8.77 -11.71
CA GLN A 199 -6.60 -7.72 -12.72
C GLN A 199 -7.14 -6.37 -12.22
N THR A 200 -8.24 -6.38 -11.47
CA THR A 200 -8.82 -5.17 -10.85
C THR A 200 -7.84 -4.60 -9.82
N VAL A 201 -7.31 -5.46 -8.93
CA VAL A 201 -6.34 -5.03 -7.92
C VAL A 201 -5.06 -4.47 -8.56
N LEU A 202 -4.54 -5.09 -9.63
CA LEU A 202 -3.36 -4.61 -10.36
C LEU A 202 -3.62 -3.27 -11.06
N ARG A 203 -4.82 -3.08 -11.65
CA ARG A 203 -5.20 -1.80 -12.27
C ARG A 203 -5.20 -0.68 -11.24
N ASP A 204 -5.78 -0.92 -10.07
CA ASP A 204 -5.81 0.06 -8.98
C ASP A 204 -4.43 0.28 -8.36
N LEU A 205 -3.62 -0.76 -8.21
CA LEU A 205 -2.22 -0.65 -7.83
C LEU A 205 -1.47 0.31 -8.77
N LEU A 206 -1.57 0.14 -10.09
CA LEU A 206 -0.87 1.02 -11.03
C LEU A 206 -1.46 2.44 -11.04
N LYS A 207 -2.78 2.58 -10.89
CA LYS A 207 -3.47 3.87 -10.87
C LYS A 207 -3.10 4.72 -9.67
N TYR A 208 -3.18 4.14 -8.47
CA TYR A 208 -2.97 4.80 -7.17
C TYR A 208 -1.55 4.66 -6.62
N SER A 209 -0.72 3.79 -7.20
CA SER A 209 0.66 3.55 -6.78
C SER A 209 0.78 3.17 -5.31
N ASN A 210 -0.06 2.23 -4.84
CA ASN A 210 -0.09 1.84 -3.44
C ASN A 210 1.07 0.89 -3.09
N ASN A 211 1.99 1.34 -2.24
CA ASN A 211 3.17 0.55 -1.88
C ASN A 211 2.82 -0.76 -1.16
N MET A 212 1.88 -0.73 -0.21
CA MET A 212 1.50 -1.93 0.55
C MET A 212 0.94 -3.01 -0.38
N THR A 213 0.05 -2.61 -1.30
CA THR A 213 -0.51 -3.50 -2.32
C THR A 213 0.58 -4.09 -3.21
N ALA A 214 1.58 -3.31 -3.62
CA ALA A 214 2.71 -3.81 -4.40
C ALA A 214 3.49 -4.89 -3.62
N GLU A 215 3.76 -4.67 -2.34
CA GLU A 215 4.50 -5.64 -1.52
C GLU A 215 3.73 -6.95 -1.34
N ALA A 216 2.43 -6.86 -1.02
CA ALA A 216 1.57 -8.03 -0.84
C ALA A 216 1.48 -8.86 -2.13
N ILE A 217 1.24 -8.20 -3.27
CA ILE A 217 1.15 -8.87 -4.57
C ILE A 217 2.49 -9.46 -4.98
N GLY A 218 3.60 -8.73 -4.83
CA GLY A 218 4.92 -9.22 -5.23
C GLY A 218 5.42 -10.40 -4.39
N MET A 219 5.10 -10.41 -3.08
CA MET A 219 5.34 -11.57 -2.23
C MET A 219 4.44 -12.75 -2.60
N THR A 220 3.15 -12.50 -2.86
CA THR A 220 2.21 -13.54 -3.30
C THR A 220 2.63 -14.14 -4.65
N ALA A 221 3.08 -13.30 -5.59
CA ALA A 221 3.60 -13.74 -6.89
C ALA A 221 4.86 -14.61 -6.75
N THR A 222 5.77 -14.26 -5.83
CA THR A 222 6.93 -15.11 -5.53
C THR A 222 6.50 -16.47 -4.96
N ALA A 223 5.55 -16.48 -4.03
CA ALA A 223 5.01 -17.72 -3.45
C ALA A 223 4.31 -18.59 -4.51
N ALA A 224 3.46 -18.00 -5.35
CA ALA A 224 2.74 -18.69 -6.44
C ALA A 224 3.70 -19.30 -7.48
N ARG A 225 4.93 -18.81 -7.57
CA ARG A 225 6.00 -19.38 -8.40
C ARG A 225 6.79 -20.50 -7.71
N GLY A 226 6.29 -21.04 -6.59
CA GLY A 226 6.89 -22.14 -5.85
C GLY A 226 8.10 -21.75 -5.00
N SER A 227 8.34 -20.46 -4.76
CA SER A 227 9.45 -19.98 -3.94
C SER A 227 9.00 -19.68 -2.51
N VAL A 228 9.80 -20.06 -1.53
CA VAL A 228 9.61 -19.64 -0.13
C VAL A 228 9.89 -18.14 0.01
N VAL A 229 8.96 -17.43 0.64
CA VAL A 229 9.04 -15.98 0.88
C VAL A 229 9.48 -15.73 2.33
N GLY A 230 10.79 -15.71 2.58
CA GLY A 230 11.33 -15.51 3.94
C GLY A 230 11.36 -14.05 4.39
N SER A 231 11.41 -13.11 3.45
CA SER A 231 11.42 -11.66 3.69
C SER A 231 11.07 -10.89 2.43
N LEU A 232 10.73 -9.60 2.58
CA LEU A 232 10.50 -8.68 1.47
C LEU A 232 11.66 -8.68 0.47
N LYS A 233 12.89 -8.49 0.97
CA LYS A 233 14.11 -8.45 0.15
C LYS A 233 14.38 -9.78 -0.57
N SER A 234 14.10 -10.91 0.08
CA SER A 234 14.26 -12.23 -0.58
C SER A 234 13.26 -12.41 -1.73
N SER A 235 12.04 -11.93 -1.55
CA SER A 235 10.99 -11.94 -2.58
C SER A 235 11.36 -11.03 -3.76
N ALA A 236 11.78 -9.81 -3.47
CA ALA A 236 12.24 -8.87 -4.49
C ALA A 236 13.43 -9.43 -5.31
N LYS A 237 14.38 -10.10 -4.66
CA LYS A 237 15.48 -10.81 -5.35
C LYS A 237 14.96 -11.90 -6.30
N LYS A 238 13.93 -12.66 -5.91
CA LYS A 238 13.30 -13.65 -6.81
C LYS A 238 12.66 -12.99 -8.03
N MET A 239 12.04 -11.82 -7.85
CA MET A 239 11.48 -11.04 -8.97
C MET A 239 12.58 -10.44 -9.85
N THR A 240 13.75 -10.08 -9.29
CA THR A 240 14.92 -9.66 -10.09
C THR A 240 15.38 -10.80 -11.01
N THR A 241 15.51 -12.03 -10.47
CA THR A 241 15.88 -13.19 -11.29
C THR A 241 14.82 -13.52 -12.33
N TRP A 242 13.53 -13.41 -11.97
CA TRP A 242 12.43 -13.62 -12.91
C TRP A 242 12.49 -12.61 -14.06
N GLU A 243 12.64 -11.32 -13.76
CA GLU A 243 12.73 -10.25 -14.76
C GLU A 243 13.91 -10.49 -15.70
N ALA A 244 15.09 -10.81 -15.17
CA ALA A 244 16.24 -11.15 -15.99
C ALA A 244 15.96 -12.34 -16.93
N SER A 245 15.33 -13.40 -16.42
CA SER A 245 15.05 -14.61 -17.19
C SER A 245 13.92 -14.47 -18.23
N LYS A 246 12.93 -13.62 -17.96
CA LYS A 246 11.72 -13.51 -18.81
C LYS A 246 11.69 -12.26 -19.67
N LEU A 247 12.30 -11.18 -19.18
CA LEU A 247 12.26 -9.85 -19.77
C LEU A 247 13.63 -9.37 -20.25
N GLY A 248 14.71 -10.12 -19.96
CA GLY A 248 16.05 -9.84 -20.49
C GLY A 248 16.80 -8.73 -19.76
N ALA A 249 16.29 -8.27 -18.62
CA ALA A 249 16.95 -7.26 -17.80
C ALA A 249 18.29 -7.77 -17.25
N ARG A 250 19.36 -6.96 -17.36
CA ARG A 250 20.71 -7.39 -16.96
C ARG A 250 21.23 -6.68 -15.71
N LYS A 251 20.80 -5.45 -15.46
CA LYS A 251 21.34 -4.60 -14.38
C LYS A 251 20.29 -4.27 -13.31
N SER A 252 19.09 -4.84 -13.42
CA SER A 252 18.06 -4.68 -12.41
C SER A 252 18.45 -5.28 -11.06
N LYS A 253 17.98 -4.64 -9.99
CA LYS A 253 18.06 -5.12 -8.62
C LYS A 253 16.85 -4.61 -7.87
N PHE A 254 16.07 -5.50 -7.28
CA PHE A 254 14.94 -5.13 -6.43
C PHE A 254 15.22 -5.45 -4.97
N VAL A 255 14.86 -4.53 -4.08
CA VAL A 255 14.85 -4.77 -2.62
C VAL A 255 13.44 -4.81 -2.03
N ASP A 256 12.46 -4.39 -2.81
CA ASP A 256 11.02 -4.41 -2.55
C ASP A 256 10.27 -4.45 -3.90
N HIS A 257 8.94 -4.41 -3.86
CA HIS A 257 8.07 -4.45 -5.04
C HIS A 257 7.42 -3.10 -5.36
N SER A 258 7.44 -2.12 -4.44
CA SER A 258 6.89 -0.78 -4.66
C SER A 258 7.88 0.23 -5.25
N GLY A 259 9.18 -0.02 -5.16
CA GLY A 259 10.22 0.95 -5.50
C GLY A 259 10.44 2.02 -4.43
N LEU A 260 9.98 1.80 -3.19
CA LEU A 260 10.16 2.75 -2.09
C LEU A 260 11.61 2.75 -1.55
N GLY A 261 12.23 1.57 -1.47
CA GLY A 261 13.57 1.37 -0.95
C GLY A 261 14.64 1.83 -1.92
N GLU A 262 15.57 2.63 -1.41
CA GLU A 262 16.65 3.25 -2.21
C GLU A 262 17.66 2.24 -2.77
N GLY A 263 17.61 0.97 -2.34
CA GLY A 263 18.44 -0.10 -2.86
C GLY A 263 17.95 -0.73 -4.18
N SER A 264 16.75 -0.37 -4.64
CA SER A 264 16.21 -0.82 -5.92
C SER A 264 16.84 -0.01 -7.08
N HIS A 265 17.20 -0.70 -8.15
CA HIS A 265 17.84 -0.11 -9.32
C HIS A 265 17.34 -0.78 -10.60
N VAL A 266 17.06 0.02 -11.62
CA VAL A 266 16.73 -0.42 -12.99
C VAL A 266 17.30 0.60 -13.96
N THR A 267 17.91 0.13 -15.04
CA THR A 267 18.35 1.04 -16.12
C THR A 267 17.20 1.35 -17.07
N ALA A 268 17.19 2.54 -17.69
CA ALA A 268 16.18 2.87 -18.69
C ALA A 268 16.16 1.85 -19.85
N HIS A 269 17.34 1.34 -20.23
CA HIS A 269 17.49 0.28 -21.22
C HIS A 269 16.78 -1.02 -20.81
N ASP A 270 17.03 -1.53 -19.59
CA ASP A 270 16.36 -2.74 -19.10
C ASP A 270 14.84 -2.57 -19.02
N MET A 271 14.37 -1.40 -18.57
CA MET A 271 12.94 -1.10 -18.53
C MET A 271 12.31 -1.07 -19.93
N VAL A 272 12.96 -0.44 -20.91
CA VAL A 272 12.48 -0.44 -22.31
C VAL A 272 12.52 -1.85 -22.88
N ALA A 273 13.58 -2.64 -22.65
CA ALA A 273 13.65 -4.02 -23.11
C ALA A 273 12.49 -4.86 -22.55
N ALA A 274 12.17 -4.70 -21.27
CA ALA A 274 11.02 -5.34 -20.63
C ALA A 274 9.69 -4.92 -21.25
N LEU A 275 9.46 -3.61 -21.41
CA LEU A 275 8.24 -3.08 -22.02
C LEU A 275 8.07 -3.51 -23.48
N SER A 276 9.15 -3.48 -24.27
CA SER A 276 9.15 -3.94 -25.66
C SER A 276 8.80 -5.42 -25.77
N ARG A 277 9.30 -6.25 -24.84
CA ARG A 277 8.99 -7.69 -24.82
C ARG A 277 7.56 -7.99 -24.37
N LEU A 278 6.99 -7.17 -23.49
CA LEU A 278 5.59 -7.27 -23.08
C LEU A 278 4.62 -6.74 -24.15
N GLY A 279 5.09 -5.78 -24.95
CA GLY A 279 4.38 -5.21 -26.08
C GLY A 279 3.31 -4.17 -25.70
N PRO A 280 3.07 -3.15 -26.55
CA PRO A 280 2.07 -2.10 -26.32
C PRO A 280 0.61 -2.59 -26.32
N ASN A 281 0.35 -3.79 -26.84
CA ASN A 281 -0.96 -4.45 -26.82
C ASN A 281 -1.03 -5.60 -25.80
N GLY A 282 -0.01 -5.74 -24.93
CA GLY A 282 0.04 -6.75 -23.89
C GLY A 282 -0.82 -6.43 -22.67
N SER A 283 -0.94 -7.39 -21.74
CA SER A 283 -1.76 -7.23 -20.53
C SER A 283 -1.32 -6.05 -19.65
N LEU A 284 -0.01 -5.80 -19.53
CA LEU A 284 0.51 -4.66 -18.76
C LEU A 284 0.02 -3.32 -19.32
N ALA A 285 0.01 -3.14 -20.64
CA ALA A 285 -0.41 -1.89 -21.27
C ALA A 285 -1.88 -1.55 -20.92
N HIS A 286 -2.76 -2.55 -20.92
CA HIS A 286 -4.17 -2.41 -20.56
C HIS A 286 -4.41 -2.06 -19.07
N LEU A 287 -3.43 -2.32 -18.21
CA LEU A 287 -3.47 -1.95 -16.79
C LEU A 287 -2.92 -0.54 -16.54
N MET A 288 -2.15 0.03 -17.47
CA MET A 288 -1.59 1.37 -17.35
C MET A 288 -2.67 2.44 -17.59
N LYS A 289 -2.60 3.53 -16.82
CA LYS A 289 -3.52 4.67 -17.00
C LYS A 289 -3.06 5.59 -18.13
N PRO A 290 -3.99 6.31 -18.79
CA PRO A 290 -3.62 7.36 -19.73
C PRO A 290 -2.91 8.52 -19.01
N ILE A 291 -1.91 9.10 -19.67
CA ILE A 291 -1.22 10.32 -19.23
C ILE A 291 -1.61 11.46 -20.17
N ALA A 292 -2.31 12.44 -19.62
CA ALA A 292 -2.75 13.61 -20.36
C ALA A 292 -1.58 14.58 -20.60
N LEU A 293 -1.33 14.90 -21.87
CA LEU A 293 -0.39 15.94 -22.27
C LEU A 293 -0.99 17.34 -22.08
N ARG A 294 -0.12 18.33 -21.84
CA ARG A 294 -0.52 19.66 -21.36
C ARG A 294 0.09 20.81 -22.18
N ASP A 295 -0.62 21.92 -22.30
CA ASP A 295 -0.09 23.12 -22.94
C ASP A 295 0.99 23.83 -22.07
N ALA A 296 1.55 24.94 -22.58
CA ALA A 296 2.53 25.75 -21.87
C ALA A 296 2.02 26.31 -20.52
N ASN A 297 0.70 26.45 -20.37
CA ASN A 297 0.04 26.91 -19.14
C ASN A 297 -0.30 25.74 -18.19
N GLY A 298 -0.01 24.50 -18.58
CA GLY A 298 -0.30 23.29 -17.81
C GLY A 298 -1.74 22.79 -17.92
N ARG A 299 -2.54 23.28 -18.87
CA ARG A 299 -3.91 22.81 -19.12
C ARG A 299 -3.88 21.54 -19.96
N ILE A 300 -4.77 20.59 -19.67
CA ILE A 300 -4.86 19.32 -20.43
C ILE A 300 -5.32 19.60 -21.86
N ILE A 301 -4.62 19.03 -22.83
CA ILE A 301 -5.01 19.04 -24.23
C ILE A 301 -5.93 17.84 -24.48
N LYS A 302 -7.26 18.08 -24.52
CA LYS A 302 -8.29 17.02 -24.55
C LYS A 302 -8.12 16.03 -25.71
N ASN A 303 -7.80 16.53 -26.90
CA ASN A 303 -7.70 15.73 -28.13
C ASN A 303 -6.27 15.69 -28.66
N HIS A 304 -5.29 15.52 -27.78
CA HIS A 304 -3.90 15.39 -28.20
C HIS A 304 -3.74 14.18 -29.15
N PRO A 305 -3.10 14.30 -30.32
CA PRO A 305 -2.98 13.20 -31.28
C PRO A 305 -2.09 12.07 -30.74
N ILE A 306 -1.05 12.40 -29.99
CA ILE A 306 -0.25 11.44 -29.23
C ILE A 306 -1.04 10.89 -28.04
N LYS A 307 -1.09 9.56 -27.89
CA LYS A 307 -1.67 8.87 -26.73
C LYS A 307 -0.55 8.24 -25.89
N VAL A 308 -0.64 8.36 -24.57
CA VAL A 308 0.37 7.83 -23.64
C VAL A 308 -0.30 6.98 -22.59
N HIS A 309 0.12 5.72 -22.43
CA HIS A 309 -0.26 4.84 -21.33
C HIS A 309 0.99 4.50 -20.54
N ALA A 310 1.08 4.95 -19.29
CA ALA A 310 2.32 4.85 -18.53
C ALA A 310 2.12 4.78 -17.02
N LYS A 311 3.14 4.27 -16.34
CA LYS A 311 3.27 4.31 -14.88
C LYS A 311 4.19 5.45 -14.48
N THR A 312 3.72 6.28 -13.54
CA THR A 312 4.52 7.33 -12.90
C THR A 312 5.27 6.78 -11.69
N GLY A 313 6.52 7.19 -11.50
CA GLY A 313 7.26 7.07 -10.25
C GLY A 313 7.62 8.47 -9.73
N THR A 314 7.43 8.72 -8.44
CA THR A 314 7.76 10.03 -7.85
C THR A 314 8.27 9.83 -6.45
N LEU A 315 9.47 10.36 -6.19
CA LEU A 315 10.02 10.52 -4.85
C LEU A 315 10.61 11.94 -4.75
N ASN A 316 11.15 12.30 -3.59
CA ASN A 316 11.87 13.56 -3.42
C ASN A 316 13.01 13.67 -4.44
N PHE A 317 12.92 14.68 -5.30
CA PHE A 317 13.86 14.96 -6.39
C PHE A 317 14.04 13.81 -7.40
N VAL A 318 13.00 12.98 -7.57
CA VAL A 318 12.98 11.89 -8.54
C VAL A 318 11.63 11.87 -9.27
N SER A 319 11.67 11.84 -10.60
CA SER A 319 10.50 11.68 -11.46
C SER A 319 10.80 10.64 -12.53
N ALA A 320 10.03 9.57 -12.47
CA ALA A 320 10.08 8.47 -13.43
C ALA A 320 8.77 8.39 -14.21
N LEU A 321 8.87 8.03 -15.48
CA LEU A 321 7.74 7.71 -16.34
C LEU A 321 8.15 6.61 -17.30
N ALA A 322 7.40 5.51 -17.32
CA ALA A 322 7.67 4.38 -18.20
C ALA A 322 6.36 3.77 -18.71
N GLY A 323 6.32 3.41 -19.99
CA GLY A 323 5.13 2.86 -20.64
C GLY A 323 5.21 2.93 -22.15
N TYR A 324 4.05 3.17 -22.77
CA TYR A 324 3.88 3.18 -24.21
C TYR A 324 3.33 4.51 -24.71
N VAL A 325 3.78 4.91 -25.89
CA VAL A 325 3.26 6.04 -26.64
C VAL A 325 2.72 5.53 -27.98
N THR A 326 1.57 6.05 -28.40
CA THR A 326 1.02 5.89 -29.75
C THR A 326 1.12 7.24 -30.45
N ALA A 327 1.92 7.30 -31.50
CA ALA A 327 2.10 8.47 -32.35
C ALA A 327 0.87 8.70 -33.26
N PRO A 328 0.75 9.88 -33.91
CA PRO A 328 -0.44 10.22 -34.70
C PRO A 328 -0.73 9.28 -35.88
N ASP A 329 0.31 8.69 -36.46
CA ASP A 329 0.28 7.69 -37.54
C ASP A 329 -0.10 6.27 -37.06
N GLY A 330 -0.23 6.06 -35.75
CA GLY A 330 -0.47 4.76 -35.12
C GLY A 330 0.78 4.03 -34.66
N THR A 331 1.99 4.55 -34.92
CA THR A 331 3.23 3.92 -34.48
C THR A 331 3.29 3.85 -32.95
N GLN A 332 3.56 2.65 -32.42
CA GLN A 332 3.62 2.40 -30.98
C GLN A 332 5.07 2.24 -30.51
N LEU A 333 5.49 3.04 -29.54
CA LEU A 333 6.84 2.99 -28.96
C LEU A 333 6.78 2.65 -27.47
N ALA A 334 7.73 1.85 -27.00
CA ALA A 334 8.01 1.69 -25.57
C ALA A 334 9.03 2.74 -25.12
N PHE A 335 8.85 3.30 -23.94
CA PHE A 335 9.77 4.30 -23.39
C PHE A 335 9.97 4.16 -21.88
N ALA A 336 11.11 4.63 -21.39
CA ALA A 336 11.39 4.81 -19.98
C ALA A 336 12.24 6.06 -19.76
N MET A 337 11.84 6.89 -18.80
CA MET A 337 12.55 8.11 -18.40
C MET A 337 12.72 8.10 -16.89
N PHE A 338 13.97 8.11 -16.42
CA PHE A 338 14.32 8.21 -15.00
C PHE A 338 15.12 9.51 -14.79
N MET A 339 14.46 10.51 -14.23
CA MET A 339 15.09 11.79 -13.89
C MET A 339 15.29 11.83 -12.37
N ALA A 340 16.48 12.19 -11.93
CA ALA A 340 16.80 12.29 -10.51
C ALA A 340 17.88 13.35 -10.25
N ASP A 341 17.75 14.08 -9.14
CA ASP A 341 18.85 14.85 -8.53
C ASP A 341 19.25 14.14 -7.23
N GLU A 342 20.09 13.12 -7.37
CA GLU A 342 20.51 12.25 -6.27
C GLU A 342 21.28 13.02 -5.19
N LYS A 343 22.12 13.98 -5.60
CA LYS A 343 22.88 14.83 -4.67
C LYS A 343 21.96 15.62 -3.76
N ARG A 344 20.93 16.27 -4.34
CA ARG A 344 19.95 17.04 -3.56
C ARG A 344 19.07 16.14 -2.70
N ARG A 345 18.66 14.98 -3.22
CA ARG A 345 17.91 13.97 -2.47
C ARG A 345 18.67 13.49 -1.23
N ALA A 346 19.95 13.15 -1.37
CA ALA A 346 20.77 12.62 -0.29
C ALA A 346 20.93 13.61 0.89
N ARG A 347 20.83 14.92 0.62
CA ARG A 347 20.91 15.98 1.64
C ARG A 347 19.60 16.23 2.41
N VAL A 348 18.49 15.58 2.03
CA VAL A 348 17.20 15.77 2.72
C VAL A 348 17.23 15.06 4.07
N ALA A 349 17.20 15.85 5.14
CA ALA A 349 17.09 15.34 6.51
C ALA A 349 15.80 14.50 6.67
N LYS A 350 15.87 13.43 7.48
CA LYS A 350 14.77 12.47 7.64
C LYS A 350 13.43 13.17 7.94
N ASN A 351 13.43 14.13 8.86
CA ASN A 351 12.22 14.83 9.29
C ASN A 351 11.59 15.71 8.20
N ASP A 352 12.36 16.12 7.19
CA ASP A 352 11.90 16.97 6.08
C ASP A 352 11.43 16.16 4.87
N ARG A 353 11.62 14.84 4.88
CA ARG A 353 11.31 13.95 3.74
C ARG A 353 9.84 13.91 3.35
N GLU A 354 8.92 14.36 4.21
CA GLU A 354 7.51 14.45 3.84
C GLU A 354 7.26 15.48 2.74
N ALA A 355 7.90 16.65 2.82
CA ALA A 355 7.72 17.73 1.85
C ALA A 355 8.98 18.61 1.73
N PRO A 356 10.08 18.11 1.13
CA PRO A 356 11.31 18.87 1.06
C PRO A 356 11.17 20.12 0.19
N GLN A 357 11.83 21.20 0.60
CA GLN A 357 11.81 22.46 -0.13
C GLN A 357 12.34 22.30 -1.57
N GLY A 358 11.54 22.72 -2.53
CA GLY A 358 11.86 22.69 -3.96
C GLY A 358 11.64 21.34 -4.66
N ALA A 359 11.26 20.28 -3.95
CA ALA A 359 10.92 18.99 -4.58
C ALA A 359 9.78 19.14 -5.59
N ASN A 360 8.77 19.95 -5.28
CA ASN A 360 7.63 20.22 -6.17
C ASN A 360 8.04 20.95 -7.46
N ALA A 361 8.88 21.98 -7.35
CA ALA A 361 9.37 22.73 -8.51
C ALA A 361 10.22 21.86 -9.43
N TRP A 362 11.13 21.07 -8.84
CA TRP A 362 11.95 20.09 -9.56
C TRP A 362 11.06 19.06 -10.30
N ASN A 363 10.06 18.50 -9.60
CA ASN A 363 9.13 17.52 -10.20
C ASN A 363 8.33 18.13 -11.37
N LYS A 364 7.91 19.40 -11.28
CA LYS A 364 7.21 20.09 -12.37
C LYS A 364 8.12 20.26 -13.60
N SER A 365 9.38 20.61 -13.40
CA SER A 365 10.36 20.72 -14.49
C SER A 365 10.65 19.38 -15.14
N ALA A 366 10.87 18.32 -14.37
CA ALA A 366 11.09 16.98 -14.89
C ALA A 366 9.91 16.50 -15.76
N LYS A 367 8.67 16.71 -15.32
CA LYS A 367 7.47 16.34 -16.09
C LYS A 367 7.33 17.09 -17.41
N ARG A 368 7.71 18.38 -17.46
CA ARG A 368 7.73 19.14 -18.72
C ARG A 368 8.75 18.58 -19.71
N LEU A 369 9.95 18.24 -19.23
CA LEU A 369 10.97 17.61 -20.07
C LEU A 369 10.52 16.24 -20.57
N GLN A 370 9.90 15.43 -19.70
CA GLN A 370 9.33 14.12 -20.10
C GLN A 370 8.31 14.26 -21.23
N GLN A 371 7.40 15.23 -21.12
CA GLN A 371 6.42 15.49 -22.18
C GLN A 371 7.10 15.95 -23.48
N ALA A 372 8.04 16.90 -23.41
CA ALA A 372 8.74 17.39 -24.60
C ALA A 372 9.51 16.27 -25.32
N LEU A 373 10.09 15.33 -24.58
CA LEU A 373 10.73 14.13 -25.15
C LEU A 373 9.72 13.21 -25.83
N ILE A 374 8.56 12.97 -25.21
CA ILE A 374 7.48 12.17 -25.80
C ILE A 374 6.99 12.82 -27.11
N GLU A 375 6.72 14.12 -27.10
CA GLU A 375 6.28 14.88 -28.28
C GLU A 375 7.33 14.80 -29.40
N ARG A 376 8.62 14.97 -29.06
CA ARG A 376 9.72 14.83 -30.01
C ARG A 376 9.82 13.40 -30.59
N TRP A 377 9.73 12.37 -29.76
CA TRP A 377 9.83 10.98 -30.22
C TRP A 377 8.67 10.58 -31.13
N ALA A 378 7.46 11.06 -30.84
CA ALA A 378 6.32 10.82 -31.71
C ALA A 378 6.47 11.46 -33.10
N VAL A 379 7.16 12.60 -33.20
CA VAL A 379 7.47 13.24 -34.51
C VAL A 379 8.63 12.55 -35.22
N LEU A 380 9.66 12.11 -34.50
CA LEU A 380 10.85 11.51 -35.10
C LEU A 380 10.63 10.06 -35.56
N TYR A 381 9.79 9.32 -34.86
CA TYR A 381 9.61 7.88 -35.07
C TYR A 381 8.20 7.50 -35.49
N GLY A 382 7.23 8.44 -35.48
CA GLY A 382 5.94 8.26 -36.14
C GLY A 382 6.02 8.90 -37.53
N ALA A 383 6.07 8.07 -38.57
CA ALA A 383 6.11 8.47 -39.97
C ALA A 383 5.37 7.45 -40.83
#